data_AF-H5SHJ1-F1
#
_entry.id   AF-H5SHJ1-F1
#
_cell.length_a   1.000
_cell.length_b   1.000
_cell.length_c   1.000
_cell.angle_alpha   90.00
_cell.angle_beta   90.00
_cell.angle_gamma   90.00
#
_symmetry.space_group_name_H-M   'P 1'
#
loop_
_entity.id
_entity.type
_entity.pdbx_description
1 polymer ?
#
loop_
_entity_poly.entity_id
_entity_poly.type
_entity_poly.pdbx_seq_one_letter_code
_entity_poly.pdbx_strand_id
1 'polypeptide(L)'
;MPCNDRPYDKALATITILAPPGFTTLSNGTADSVTLDWDGSQIRAYRYTSAEPISTYLMVAIASRYAVLERSYPSRDSVRTIPLRLYLWQSDLLSYADNAAWMLAMTEEMMRTYEQHYRPYPFGSYGQALLYPYFMGAMEHQTMTTHHRNALIQRWETVIAHELAHHWLGDLVTCATWNDLWLNEGGATYSERLWLEYAYGDSVARRYFAARRDRDYFRADGARSQPPVYNTSGTNLFNTGTTYVKAGWIYHMMRTMLGDSTFFGLLRSYFDRFAYQSLETEDLVRFCQQRVPAPLVPWRTFFDQWVYAVGHPILHADLLSIEETARGYHVRVRIAQVQDSSAFLPVYVVPLQLRLREYWSGGAYDTTVLLSQREHVVTLEVPFLPRTLELDPDDAILCQKDSSALVLSVEAETSPEDIRVFPHPCTRGQPLTVWLPPTWNAATVRLWTSDGRLAFQTTTSSELSSIESASLAPGLYMLEVAAHQRISRQRVIILP
;
A
#
# COMPACT_ATOMS: atom_id res chain seq x y z
N MET A 1 -14.55 14.44 33.47
CA MET A 1 -15.06 15.81 33.67
C MET A 1 -16.35 15.93 32.87
N PRO A 2 -17.40 16.63 33.34
CA PRO A 2 -18.55 16.90 32.49
C PRO A 2 -18.11 17.71 31.26
N CYS A 3 -18.29 17.17 30.07
CA CYS A 3 -18.00 17.82 28.79
C CYS A 3 -19.02 17.35 27.74
N ASN A 4 -19.09 18.07 26.62
CA ASN A 4 -19.76 17.56 25.43
C ASN A 4 -18.78 16.65 24.70
N ASP A 5 -18.86 15.35 25.00
CA ASP A 5 -17.89 14.35 24.55
C ASP A 5 -18.14 13.94 23.09
N ARG A 6 -17.81 14.84 22.17
CA ARG A 6 -18.00 14.69 20.73
C ARG A 6 -16.71 15.08 19.99
N PRO A 7 -16.27 14.33 18.96
CA PRO A 7 -15.04 14.64 18.22
C PRO A 7 -15.00 16.06 17.64
N TYR A 8 -16.16 16.57 17.19
CA TYR A 8 -16.27 17.93 16.63
C TYR A 8 -16.13 19.06 17.65
N ASP A 9 -16.31 18.81 18.95
CA ASP A 9 -16.35 19.88 19.96
C ASP A 9 -14.95 20.14 20.54
N LYS A 10 -14.08 20.70 19.69
CA LYS A 10 -12.69 21.00 20.03
C LYS A 10 -12.59 22.25 20.89
N ALA A 11 -11.71 22.21 21.90
CA ALA A 11 -11.45 23.35 22.78
C ALA A 11 -9.96 23.53 23.03
N LEU A 12 -9.55 24.76 23.39
CA LEU A 12 -8.23 24.95 23.99
C LEU A 12 -8.23 24.32 25.39
N ALA A 13 -7.20 23.54 25.69
CA ALA A 13 -7.09 22.82 26.95
C ALA A 13 -5.87 23.27 27.74
N THR A 14 -6.06 23.41 29.05
CA THR A 14 -4.97 23.48 30.03
C THR A 14 -5.19 22.40 31.06
N ILE A 15 -4.23 21.49 31.20
CA ILE A 15 -4.29 20.38 32.15
C ILE A 15 -3.20 20.60 33.18
N THR A 16 -3.58 20.64 34.45
CA THR A 16 -2.61 20.74 35.56
C THR A 16 -2.58 19.43 36.32
N ILE A 17 -1.40 18.82 36.40
CA ILE A 17 -1.17 17.56 37.10
C ILE A 17 -0.32 17.86 38.33
N LEU A 18 -0.83 17.48 39.50
CA LEU A 18 -0.12 17.57 40.77
C LEU A 18 0.48 16.20 41.06
N ALA A 19 1.79 16.15 41.29
CA ALA A 19 2.48 14.89 41.55
C ALA A 19 3.52 15.01 42.68
N PRO A 20 3.75 13.93 43.45
CA PRO A 20 4.82 13.88 44.43
C PRO A 20 6.22 14.00 43.79
N PRO A 21 7.26 14.32 44.57
CA PRO A 21 8.63 14.38 44.08
C PRO A 21 9.09 13.05 43.46
N GLY A 22 9.80 13.15 42.33
CA GLY A 22 10.34 12.00 41.60
C GLY A 22 9.39 11.36 40.59
N PHE A 23 8.16 11.86 40.44
CA PHE A 23 7.28 11.53 39.31
C PHE A 23 7.49 12.51 38.15
N THR A 24 7.49 11.96 36.94
CA THR A 24 7.33 12.68 35.67
C THR A 24 5.84 12.67 35.33
N THR A 25 5.27 13.83 35.05
CA THR A 25 3.91 13.92 34.51
C THR A 25 3.98 14.24 33.02
N LEU A 26 2.95 13.84 32.25
CA LEU A 26 2.84 14.08 30.82
C LEU A 26 1.39 14.41 30.47
N SER A 27 1.20 15.35 29.55
CA SER A 27 -0.10 15.72 28.99
C SER A 27 0.12 16.43 27.64
N ASN A 28 -0.96 16.88 27.02
CA ASN A 28 -0.94 17.52 25.70
C ASN A 28 -0.36 18.94 25.77
N GLY A 29 0.40 19.34 24.74
CA GLY A 29 0.97 20.68 24.60
C GLY A 29 2.29 20.87 25.34
N THR A 30 2.62 22.14 25.64
CA THR A 30 3.88 22.50 26.31
C THR A 30 3.69 22.61 27.81
N ALA A 31 4.69 22.16 28.57
CA ALA A 31 4.65 22.11 30.03
C ALA A 31 5.46 23.24 30.67
N ASP A 32 4.87 23.89 31.66
CA ASP A 32 5.56 24.68 32.68
C ASP A 32 5.35 24.03 34.05
N SER A 33 6.21 24.29 35.03
CA SER A 33 6.05 23.72 36.37
C SER A 33 6.35 24.70 37.50
N VAL A 34 5.63 24.53 38.61
CA VAL A 34 5.87 25.24 39.87
C VAL A 34 5.83 24.25 41.04
N THR A 35 6.70 24.44 42.01
CA THR A 35 6.69 23.68 43.26
C THR A 35 5.73 24.35 44.24
N LEU A 36 4.83 23.58 44.85
CA LEU A 36 3.85 24.05 45.81
C LEU A 36 3.98 23.27 47.12
N ASP A 37 3.72 23.93 48.25
CA ASP A 37 3.46 23.25 49.51
C ASP A 37 1.98 22.88 49.60
N TRP A 38 1.69 21.59 49.79
CA TRP A 38 0.32 21.09 49.94
C TRP A 38 0.26 20.05 51.06
N ASP A 39 -0.52 20.36 52.08
CA ASP A 39 -0.71 19.53 53.28
C ASP A 39 0.61 19.08 53.95
N GLY A 40 1.56 20.02 54.08
CA GLY A 40 2.88 19.76 54.69
C GLY A 40 3.84 18.93 53.83
N SER A 41 3.44 18.57 52.60
CA SER A 41 4.26 17.87 51.61
C SER A 41 4.63 18.78 50.43
N GLN A 42 5.85 18.64 49.92
CA GLN A 42 6.28 19.30 48.69
C GLN A 42 5.68 18.56 47.50
N ILE A 43 4.78 19.20 46.77
CA ILE A 43 4.21 18.69 45.52
C ILE A 43 4.69 19.54 44.34
N ARG A 44 4.78 18.94 43.16
CA ARG A 44 5.02 19.69 41.92
C ARG A 44 3.73 19.77 41.12
N ALA A 45 3.34 20.98 40.74
CA ALA A 45 2.26 21.23 39.81
C ALA A 45 2.86 21.47 38.42
N TYR A 46 2.48 20.61 37.47
CA TYR A 46 2.87 20.71 36.07
C TYR A 46 1.66 21.17 35.26
N ARG A 47 1.77 22.35 34.65
CA ARG A 47 0.72 22.96 33.84
C ARG A 47 1.06 22.77 32.37
N TYR A 48 0.24 21.98 31.69
CA TYR A 48 0.33 21.74 30.26
C TYR A 48 -0.70 22.60 29.54
N THR A 49 -0.26 23.35 28.53
CA THR A 49 -1.13 24.22 27.73
C THR A 49 -1.04 23.83 26.27
N SER A 50 -2.19 23.48 25.68
CA SER A 50 -2.29 23.28 24.23
C SER A 50 -2.39 24.63 23.52
N ALA A 51 -1.58 24.86 22.50
CA ALA A 51 -1.67 26.05 21.65
C ALA A 51 -2.81 25.91 20.62
N GLU A 52 -3.13 24.69 20.23
CA GLU A 52 -4.16 24.35 19.25
C GLU A 52 -5.40 23.71 19.92
N PRO A 53 -6.61 23.85 19.33
CA PRO A 53 -7.81 23.17 19.83
C PRO A 53 -7.66 21.65 19.78
N ILE A 54 -8.11 20.97 20.84
CA ILE A 54 -8.04 19.52 21.01
C ILE A 54 -9.43 18.92 21.23
N SER A 55 -9.72 17.79 20.60
CA SER A 55 -10.94 17.00 20.86
C SER A 55 -10.81 16.26 22.20
N THR A 56 -11.91 16.07 22.92
CA THR A 56 -11.91 15.43 24.25
C THR A 56 -11.25 14.05 24.27
N TYR A 57 -11.44 13.23 23.24
CA TYR A 57 -10.87 11.88 23.13
C TYR A 57 -9.33 11.86 22.96
N LEU A 58 -8.73 12.99 22.56
CA LEU A 58 -7.28 13.13 22.37
C LEU A 58 -6.56 13.62 23.63
N MET A 59 -7.29 14.04 24.66
CA MET A 59 -6.70 14.54 25.90
C MET A 59 -6.10 13.41 26.73
N VAL A 60 -4.92 13.62 27.30
CA VAL A 60 -4.21 12.62 28.11
C VAL A 60 -3.60 13.23 29.36
N ALA A 61 -3.55 12.46 30.45
CA ALA A 61 -2.81 12.80 31.66
C ALA A 61 -2.12 11.55 32.21
N ILE A 62 -0.80 11.58 32.32
CA ILE A 62 0.04 10.46 32.73
C ILE A 62 0.93 10.93 33.88
N ALA A 63 1.13 10.08 34.89
CA ALA A 63 2.12 10.29 35.95
C ALA A 63 2.84 8.98 36.25
N SER A 64 4.16 8.95 36.08
CA SER A 64 4.99 7.77 36.32
C SER A 64 6.44 8.17 36.61
N ARG A 65 7.30 7.22 36.96
CA ARG A 65 8.74 7.44 37.10
C ARG A 65 9.44 7.05 35.79
N TYR A 66 9.42 7.96 34.83
CA TYR A 66 10.03 7.75 33.52
C TYR A 66 11.45 8.28 33.46
N ALA A 67 12.31 7.51 32.80
CA ALA A 67 13.44 8.06 32.08
C ALA A 67 12.94 8.71 30.78
N VAL A 68 13.68 9.69 30.26
CA VAL A 68 13.36 10.34 29.00
C VAL A 68 14.55 10.28 28.07
N LEU A 69 14.30 9.91 26.82
CA LEU A 69 15.21 10.16 25.72
C LEU A 69 14.64 11.29 24.86
N GLU A 70 15.51 12.20 24.43
CA GLU A 70 15.11 13.36 23.63
C GLU A 70 15.93 13.45 22.36
N ARG A 71 15.29 13.93 21.29
CA ARG A 71 15.92 14.35 20.06
C ARG A 71 15.26 15.64 19.56
N SER A 72 15.98 16.43 18.78
CA SER A 72 15.44 17.60 18.09
C SER A 72 15.29 17.29 16.60
N TYR A 73 14.11 17.55 16.05
CA TYR A 73 13.81 17.36 14.63
C TYR A 73 13.68 18.71 13.93
N PRO A 74 14.50 19.02 12.91
CA PRO A 74 14.31 20.20 12.09
C PRO A 74 13.13 19.98 11.13
N SER A 75 12.02 20.71 11.34
CA SER A 75 10.83 20.61 10.49
C SER A 75 11.14 21.11 9.07
N ARG A 76 10.42 20.57 8.08
CA ARG A 76 10.52 20.92 6.66
C ARG A 76 10.24 22.39 6.37
N ASP A 77 9.51 23.10 7.23
CA ASP A 77 9.39 24.55 7.11
C ASP A 77 10.71 25.31 7.31
N SER A 78 11.76 24.62 7.78
CA SER A 78 13.11 25.14 8.02
C SER A 78 13.17 26.28 9.04
N VAL A 79 12.10 26.49 9.80
CA VAL A 79 11.98 27.54 10.83
C VAL A 79 11.87 26.90 12.20
N ARG A 80 11.08 25.83 12.33
CA ARG A 80 10.82 25.20 13.62
C ARG A 80 11.72 23.99 13.86
N THR A 81 12.16 23.84 15.09
CA THR A 81 12.75 22.59 15.60
C THR A 81 11.76 21.96 16.57
N ILE A 82 11.31 20.76 16.27
CA ILE A 82 10.31 20.02 17.03
C ILE A 82 11.03 19.11 18.02
N PRO A 83 10.81 19.25 19.34
CA PRO A 83 11.30 18.29 20.32
C PRO A 83 10.57 16.95 20.16
N LEU A 84 11.34 15.88 19.98
CA LEU A 84 10.87 14.49 20.00
C LEU A 84 11.28 13.85 21.33
N ARG A 85 10.33 13.24 22.03
CA ARG A 85 10.58 12.64 23.35
C ARG A 85 10.04 11.22 23.45
N LEU A 86 10.81 10.32 24.05
CA LEU A 86 10.37 8.98 24.42
C LEU A 86 10.46 8.81 25.93
N TYR A 87 9.32 8.55 26.55
CA TYR A 87 9.17 8.31 27.99
C TYR A 87 9.00 6.82 28.24
N LEU A 88 9.95 6.23 28.96
CA LEU A 88 10.02 4.80 29.26
C LEU A 88 10.60 4.57 30.66
N TRP A 89 10.33 3.42 31.26
CA TRP A 89 10.89 3.11 32.58
C TRP A 89 12.40 2.94 32.52
N GLN A 90 13.12 3.32 33.58
CA GLN A 90 14.57 3.17 33.67
C GLN A 90 15.03 1.73 33.40
N SER A 91 14.28 0.73 33.88
CA SER A 91 14.55 -0.68 33.59
C SER A 91 14.49 -1.00 32.11
N ASP A 92 13.53 -0.42 31.38
CA ASP A 92 13.36 -0.65 29.94
C ASP A 92 14.45 0.04 29.15
N LEU A 93 14.85 1.25 29.56
CA LEU A 93 15.99 1.92 28.97
C LEU A 93 17.27 1.10 29.12
N LEU A 94 17.48 0.47 30.27
CA LEU A 94 18.65 -0.38 30.51
C LEU A 94 18.58 -1.72 29.75
N SER A 95 17.39 -2.33 29.64
CA SER A 95 17.22 -3.63 28.97
C SER A 95 17.06 -3.55 27.45
N TYR A 96 16.58 -2.43 26.93
CA TYR A 96 16.19 -2.26 25.51
C TYR A 96 16.70 -0.94 24.92
N ALA A 97 17.89 -0.48 25.35
CA ALA A 97 18.51 0.78 24.91
C ALA A 97 18.51 0.93 23.37
N ASP A 98 18.91 -0.13 22.65
CA ASP A 98 18.96 -0.12 21.18
C ASP A 98 17.57 0.04 20.54
N ASN A 99 16.54 -0.57 21.13
CA ASN A 99 15.16 -0.40 20.64
C ASN A 99 14.64 1.00 20.93
N ALA A 100 15.01 1.60 22.06
CA ALA A 100 14.62 2.95 22.42
C ALA A 100 15.26 3.98 21.48
N ALA A 101 16.56 3.80 21.18
CA ALA A 101 17.27 4.61 20.19
C ALA A 101 16.69 4.44 18.77
N TRP A 102 16.40 3.19 18.38
CA TRP A 102 15.74 2.88 17.11
C TRP A 102 14.36 3.55 16.99
N MET A 103 13.53 3.48 18.03
CA MET A 103 12.17 4.04 18.02
C MET A 103 12.19 5.56 17.79
N LEU A 104 13.08 6.29 18.46
CA LEU A 104 13.25 7.73 18.24
C LEU A 104 13.78 8.04 16.83
N ALA A 105 14.76 7.28 16.34
CA ALA A 105 15.31 7.49 15.01
C ALA A 105 14.27 7.23 13.91
N MET A 106 13.47 6.17 14.03
CA MET A 106 12.38 5.89 13.08
C MET A 106 11.26 6.91 13.16
N THR A 107 10.91 7.38 14.36
CA THR A 107 9.93 8.47 14.53
C THR A 107 10.34 9.73 13.75
N GLU A 108 11.63 10.08 13.80
CA GLU A 108 12.17 11.22 13.05
C GLU A 108 12.02 11.04 11.53
N GLU A 109 12.39 9.85 11.03
CA GLU A 109 12.27 9.53 9.60
C GLU A 109 10.82 9.47 9.15
N MET A 110 9.92 8.87 9.94
CA MET A 110 8.47 8.85 9.67
C MET A 110 7.91 10.28 9.61
N MET A 111 8.33 11.16 10.53
CA MET A 111 7.93 12.57 10.52
C MET A 111 8.37 13.25 9.22
N ARG A 112 9.61 12.99 8.78
CA ARG A 112 10.15 13.48 7.49
C ARG A 112 9.36 12.96 6.30
N THR A 113 9.01 11.67 6.28
CA THR A 113 8.19 11.07 5.23
C THR A 113 6.81 11.72 5.15
N TYR A 114 6.14 11.91 6.29
CA TYR A 114 4.81 12.51 6.31
C TYR A 114 4.81 13.99 5.95
N GLU A 115 5.79 14.78 6.42
CA GLU A 115 5.93 16.17 5.99
C GLU A 115 6.17 16.31 4.47
N GLN A 116 6.72 15.29 3.81
CA GLN A 116 6.91 15.29 2.35
C GLN A 116 5.60 15.13 1.57
N HIS A 117 4.71 14.27 2.05
CA HIS A 117 3.44 13.99 1.36
C HIS A 117 2.33 14.94 1.79
N TYR A 118 2.36 15.36 3.05
CA TYR A 118 1.37 16.22 3.69
C TYR A 118 1.97 17.63 3.82
N ARG A 119 1.90 18.22 5.01
CA ARG A 119 2.43 19.55 5.32
C ARG A 119 3.41 19.46 6.50
N PRO A 120 4.19 20.52 6.79
CA PRO A 120 5.02 20.56 8.00
C PRO A 120 4.23 20.19 9.25
N TYR A 121 4.87 19.48 10.19
CA TYR A 121 4.26 18.95 11.40
C TYR A 121 3.52 20.05 12.17
N PRO A 122 2.23 19.86 12.50
CA PRO A 122 1.37 20.98 12.87
C PRO A 122 1.47 21.43 14.33
N PHE A 123 2.23 20.74 15.19
CA PHE A 123 2.30 21.03 16.63
C PHE A 123 3.70 21.40 17.10
N GLY A 124 3.81 21.95 18.31
CA GLY A 124 5.07 22.42 18.89
C GLY A 124 6.02 21.34 19.41
N SER A 125 5.52 20.12 19.68
CA SER A 125 6.32 18.99 20.16
C SER A 125 5.64 17.66 19.90
N TYR A 126 6.42 16.57 19.88
CA TYR A 126 5.91 15.20 19.79
C TYR A 126 6.52 14.33 20.90
N GLY A 127 5.66 13.74 21.73
CA GLY A 127 6.03 12.80 22.78
C GLY A 127 5.46 11.41 22.53
N GLN A 128 6.18 10.39 22.98
CA GLN A 128 5.74 8.99 23.02
C GLN A 128 5.91 8.46 24.43
N ALA A 129 4.85 7.92 25.04
CA ALA A 129 4.87 7.36 26.39
C ALA A 129 4.54 5.86 26.38
N LEU A 130 5.39 5.04 27.00
CA LEU A 130 5.12 3.61 27.15
C LEU A 130 4.22 3.33 28.35
N LEU A 131 3.14 2.58 28.11
CA LEU A 131 2.14 2.18 29.10
C LEU A 131 2.09 0.66 29.26
N TYR A 132 1.85 0.22 30.50
CA TYR A 132 1.64 -1.18 30.88
C TYR A 132 1.02 -1.27 32.28
N PRO A 133 -0.01 -2.11 32.49
CA PRO A 133 -0.81 -2.77 31.47
C PRO A 133 -1.56 -1.73 30.61
N TYR A 134 -1.73 -2.01 29.32
CA TYR A 134 -2.47 -1.16 28.38
C TYR A 134 -3.32 -2.07 27.48
N PHE A 135 -4.60 -1.76 27.31
CA PHE A 135 -5.53 -2.69 26.65
C PHE A 135 -5.58 -2.49 25.13
N MET A 136 -5.07 -1.36 24.63
CA MET A 136 -4.93 -1.05 23.21
C MET A 136 -3.48 -1.25 22.75
N GLY A 137 -3.26 -1.24 21.43
CA GLY A 137 -1.90 -1.21 20.86
C GLY A 137 -1.20 0.13 21.13
N ALA A 138 -1.91 1.22 20.84
CA ALA A 138 -1.50 2.58 21.10
C ALA A 138 -2.73 3.51 21.06
N MET A 139 -2.52 4.82 21.23
CA MET A 139 -3.53 5.87 21.08
C MET A 139 -2.84 7.19 20.76
N GLU A 140 -3.39 7.92 19.78
CA GLU A 140 -2.79 9.07 19.11
C GLU A 140 -2.91 10.40 19.87
N HIS A 141 -3.04 10.39 21.20
CA HIS A 141 -3.28 11.60 21.99
C HIS A 141 -2.39 12.78 21.52
N GLN A 142 -3.02 13.90 21.14
CA GLN A 142 -2.36 15.02 20.46
C GLN A 142 -1.10 15.47 21.20
N THR A 143 0.04 15.50 20.50
CA THR A 143 1.41 15.80 21.00
C THR A 143 2.02 14.79 21.99
N MET A 144 1.29 13.76 22.44
CA MET A 144 1.73 12.80 23.45
C MET A 144 1.15 11.39 23.20
N THR A 145 1.56 10.76 22.10
CA THR A 145 1.15 9.41 21.75
C THR A 145 1.46 8.42 22.88
N THR A 146 0.52 7.55 23.20
CA THR A 146 0.72 6.47 24.18
C THR A 146 0.84 5.14 23.47
N HIS A 147 1.88 4.37 23.77
CA HIS A 147 2.06 3.03 23.20
C HIS A 147 2.01 1.96 24.29
N HIS A 148 1.48 0.79 23.95
CA HIS A 148 1.76 -0.41 24.73
C HIS A 148 3.28 -0.63 24.80
N ARG A 149 3.80 -1.04 25.97
CA ARG A 149 5.23 -1.34 26.18
C ARG A 149 5.86 -2.26 25.11
N ASN A 150 5.06 -3.12 24.49
CA ASN A 150 5.51 -4.01 23.41
C ASN A 150 5.92 -3.27 22.13
N ALA A 151 5.45 -2.04 21.89
CA ALA A 151 5.93 -1.24 20.77
C ALA A 151 7.45 -1.04 20.83
N LEU A 152 8.00 -0.89 22.04
CA LEU A 152 9.44 -0.85 22.28
C LEU A 152 10.07 -2.25 22.15
N ILE A 153 9.54 -3.25 22.87
CA ILE A 153 10.19 -4.57 23.00
C ILE A 153 10.23 -5.31 21.65
N GLN A 154 9.13 -5.24 20.90
CA GLN A 154 8.94 -5.98 19.66
C GLN A 154 9.07 -5.10 18.41
N ARG A 155 9.41 -3.81 18.57
CA ARG A 155 9.52 -2.83 17.47
C ARG A 155 8.28 -2.82 16.57
N TRP A 156 7.13 -2.42 17.13
CA TRP A 156 5.89 -2.30 16.37
C TRP A 156 5.91 -1.08 15.43
N GLU A 157 6.78 -1.14 14.43
CA GLU A 157 7.13 -0.05 13.53
C GLU A 157 5.93 0.56 12.81
N THR A 158 5.06 -0.28 12.23
CA THR A 158 3.87 0.18 11.52
C THR A 158 2.86 0.82 12.46
N VAL A 159 2.75 0.37 13.72
CA VAL A 159 1.93 1.03 14.74
C VAL A 159 2.51 2.39 15.08
N ILE A 160 3.82 2.50 15.30
CA ILE A 160 4.47 3.79 15.57
C ILE A 160 4.22 4.79 14.42
N ALA A 161 4.30 4.32 13.18
CA ALA A 161 4.00 5.09 11.98
C ALA A 161 2.54 5.54 11.94
N HIS A 162 1.60 4.62 12.20
CA HIS A 162 0.14 4.87 12.26
C HIS A 162 -0.19 5.97 13.28
N GLU A 163 0.33 5.84 14.51
CA GLU A 163 0.05 6.83 15.55
C GLU A 163 0.65 8.21 15.27
N LEU A 164 1.84 8.26 14.66
CA LEU A 164 2.42 9.54 14.27
C LEU A 164 1.59 10.20 13.15
N ALA A 165 1.08 9.43 12.20
CA ALA A 165 0.27 9.94 11.09
C ALA A 165 -1.02 10.62 11.55
N HIS A 166 -1.59 10.18 12.69
CA HIS A 166 -2.78 10.79 13.27
C HIS A 166 -2.63 12.28 13.61
N HIS A 167 -1.39 12.76 13.80
CA HIS A 167 -1.16 14.19 14.01
C HIS A 167 -1.59 15.06 12.81
N TRP A 168 -1.66 14.49 11.60
CA TRP A 168 -2.31 15.13 10.46
C TRP A 168 -3.77 14.66 10.30
N LEU A 169 -4.01 13.36 10.52
CA LEU A 169 -5.27 12.66 10.24
C LEU A 169 -5.93 12.19 11.54
N GLY A 170 -6.66 13.08 12.21
CA GLY A 170 -7.24 12.83 13.53
C GLY A 170 -7.09 14.03 14.44
N ASP A 171 -5.88 14.58 14.54
CA ASP A 171 -5.60 15.69 15.44
C ASP A 171 -5.72 17.04 14.73
N LEU A 172 -4.98 17.21 13.62
CA LEU A 172 -5.04 18.43 12.82
C LEU A 172 -6.39 18.53 12.11
N VAL A 173 -6.81 17.49 11.41
CA VAL A 173 -8.15 17.41 10.81
C VAL A 173 -8.86 16.20 11.40
N THR A 174 -9.87 16.45 12.22
CA THR A 174 -10.57 15.42 12.99
C THR A 174 -11.85 14.97 12.25
N CYS A 175 -12.28 13.74 12.41
CA CYS A 175 -13.66 13.37 12.06
C CYS A 175 -14.67 14.23 12.85
N ALA A 176 -15.74 14.68 12.21
CA ALA A 176 -16.80 15.42 12.90
C ALA A 176 -17.58 14.47 13.82
N THR A 177 -17.99 13.33 13.29
CA THR A 177 -18.72 12.30 14.05
C THR A 177 -17.98 10.97 14.01
N TRP A 178 -18.32 10.08 14.93
CA TRP A 178 -17.78 8.71 14.90
C TRP A 178 -18.17 7.93 13.63
N ASN A 179 -19.23 8.34 12.92
CA ASN A 179 -19.56 7.76 11.62
C ASN A 179 -18.51 8.07 10.54
N ASP A 180 -17.75 9.16 10.74
CA ASP A 180 -16.69 9.64 9.86
C ASP A 180 -15.29 9.16 10.30
N LEU A 181 -15.21 8.27 11.30
CA LEU A 181 -13.94 7.82 11.90
C LEU A 181 -12.94 7.28 10.87
N TRP A 182 -13.42 6.72 9.77
CA TRP A 182 -12.59 6.22 8.67
C TRP A 182 -11.67 7.29 8.06
N LEU A 183 -12.02 8.58 8.14
CA LEU A 183 -11.17 9.69 7.70
C LEU A 183 -9.87 9.74 8.51
N ASN A 184 -9.95 9.44 9.81
CA ASN A 184 -8.81 9.37 10.70
C ASN A 184 -8.08 8.04 10.49
N GLU A 185 -8.77 6.93 10.75
CA GLU A 185 -8.17 5.59 10.85
C GLU A 185 -7.72 5.04 9.50
N GLY A 186 -8.49 5.29 8.44
CA GLY A 186 -8.10 4.94 7.08
C GLY A 186 -6.90 5.75 6.60
N GLY A 187 -6.86 7.04 6.93
CA GLY A 187 -5.73 7.90 6.60
C GLY A 187 -4.45 7.47 7.31
N ALA A 188 -4.52 7.17 8.61
CA ALA A 188 -3.39 6.65 9.37
C ALA A 188 -2.95 5.27 8.85
N THR A 189 -3.89 4.37 8.56
CA THR A 189 -3.59 3.05 7.95
C THR A 189 -2.91 3.21 6.59
N TYR A 190 -3.35 4.15 5.75
CA TYR A 190 -2.68 4.45 4.48
C TYR A 190 -1.27 5.03 4.67
N SER A 191 -1.05 5.78 5.76
CA SER A 191 0.26 6.30 6.10
C SER A 191 1.24 5.21 6.54
N GLU A 192 0.77 4.05 7.01
CA GLU A 192 1.59 2.85 7.18
C GLU A 192 2.21 2.42 5.84
N ARG A 193 1.42 2.43 4.75
CA ARG A 193 1.90 2.11 3.40
C ARG A 193 2.98 3.10 2.95
N LEU A 194 2.73 4.40 3.10
CA LEU A 194 3.67 5.45 2.70
C LEU A 194 5.01 5.31 3.42
N TRP A 195 4.97 4.99 4.72
CA TRP A 195 6.18 4.74 5.49
C TRP A 195 6.95 3.53 4.95
N LEU A 196 6.28 2.39 4.74
CA LEU A 196 6.93 1.19 4.22
C LEU A 196 7.46 1.38 2.79
N GLU A 197 6.78 2.18 1.98
CA GLU A 197 7.23 2.53 0.63
C GLU A 197 8.53 3.35 0.68
N TYR A 198 8.62 4.32 1.59
CA TYR A 198 9.85 5.09 1.82
C TYR A 198 10.99 4.23 2.38
N ALA A 199 10.72 3.46 3.43
CA ALA A 199 11.75 2.71 4.16
C ALA A 199 12.24 1.46 3.40
N TYR A 200 11.36 0.80 2.65
CA TYR A 200 11.62 -0.53 2.08
C TYR A 200 11.22 -0.69 0.60
N GLY A 201 10.67 0.35 -0.02
CA GLY A 201 10.25 0.34 -1.42
C GLY A 201 8.82 -0.19 -1.62
N ASP A 202 8.23 0.16 -2.77
CA ASP A 202 6.82 -0.14 -3.08
C ASP A 202 6.49 -1.64 -3.04
N SER A 203 7.40 -2.53 -3.45
CA SER A 203 7.18 -3.98 -3.40
C SER A 203 6.83 -4.47 -1.98
N VAL A 204 7.51 -3.95 -0.95
CA VAL A 204 7.24 -4.32 0.45
C VAL A 204 5.94 -3.69 0.92
N ALA A 205 5.72 -2.41 0.63
CA ALA A 205 4.49 -1.70 0.97
C ALA A 205 3.25 -2.37 0.37
N ARG A 206 3.32 -2.78 -0.91
CA ARG A 206 2.26 -3.50 -1.62
C ARG A 206 1.97 -4.85 -0.99
N ARG A 207 3.00 -5.66 -0.71
CA ARG A 207 2.83 -6.97 -0.05
C ARG A 207 2.19 -6.82 1.33
N TYR A 208 2.59 -5.80 2.10
CA TYR A 208 2.01 -5.51 3.40
C TYR A 208 0.51 -5.18 3.28
N PHE A 209 0.12 -4.27 2.38
CA PHE A 209 -1.28 -3.90 2.16
C PHE A 209 -2.14 -5.05 1.63
N ALA A 210 -1.62 -5.86 0.70
CA ALA A 210 -2.29 -7.05 0.21
C ALA A 210 -2.46 -8.11 1.31
N ALA A 211 -1.44 -8.34 2.14
CA ALA A 211 -1.55 -9.27 3.27
C ALA A 211 -2.60 -8.81 4.29
N ARG A 212 -2.68 -7.50 4.59
CA ARG A 212 -3.74 -6.95 5.47
C ARG A 212 -5.13 -7.08 4.85
N ARG A 213 -5.27 -6.81 3.54
CA ARG A 213 -6.52 -7.05 2.80
C ARG A 213 -6.99 -8.49 2.99
N ASP A 214 -6.11 -9.44 2.69
CA ASP A 214 -6.47 -10.86 2.67
C ASP A 214 -6.75 -11.39 4.08
N ARG A 215 -5.94 -11.00 5.07
CA ARG A 215 -6.06 -11.43 6.47
C ARG A 215 -7.21 -10.77 7.23
N ASP A 216 -7.39 -9.46 7.07
CA ASP A 216 -8.27 -8.68 7.96
C ASP A 216 -9.60 -8.30 7.31
N TYR A 217 -9.61 -8.09 6.00
CA TYR A 217 -10.83 -7.72 5.27
C TYR A 217 -11.54 -8.95 4.65
N PHE A 218 -10.81 -9.82 3.95
CA PHE A 218 -11.38 -11.01 3.26
C PHE A 218 -11.58 -12.26 4.14
N ARG A 219 -11.55 -12.16 5.47
CA ARG A 219 -11.63 -13.31 6.42
C ARG A 219 -12.65 -14.40 6.02
N ALA A 220 -12.34 -15.65 6.36
CA ALA A 220 -12.96 -16.88 5.84
C ALA A 220 -14.51 -16.98 5.87
N ASP A 221 -15.21 -16.20 6.71
CA ASP A 221 -16.68 -16.08 6.70
C ASP A 221 -17.23 -15.06 5.67
N GLY A 222 -16.34 -14.58 4.79
CA GLY A 222 -16.65 -13.71 3.66
C GLY A 222 -16.82 -12.26 4.08
N ALA A 223 -16.28 -11.34 3.28
CA ALA A 223 -16.58 -9.91 3.37
C ALA A 223 -18.08 -9.56 3.31
N ARG A 224 -18.96 -10.55 3.07
CA ARG A 224 -20.42 -10.48 3.20
C ARG A 224 -20.88 -10.05 4.60
N SER A 225 -20.07 -10.25 5.63
CA SER A 225 -20.37 -9.88 7.03
C SER A 225 -19.80 -8.52 7.45
N GLN A 226 -18.97 -7.89 6.62
CA GLN A 226 -18.33 -6.63 6.97
C GLN A 226 -19.32 -5.46 6.80
N PRO A 227 -19.43 -4.54 7.77
CA PRO A 227 -20.29 -3.36 7.64
C PRO A 227 -19.79 -2.42 6.52
N PRO A 228 -20.57 -1.40 6.13
CA PRO A 228 -20.01 -0.30 5.35
C PRO A 228 -18.90 0.41 6.14
N VAL A 229 -18.10 1.23 5.45
CA VAL A 229 -17.05 2.02 6.12
C VAL A 229 -17.68 3.14 6.95
N TYR A 230 -18.69 3.81 6.38
CA TYR A 230 -19.43 4.87 7.05
C TYR A 230 -20.55 4.33 7.94
N ASN A 231 -20.83 5.02 9.06
CA ASN A 231 -21.94 4.73 9.98
C ASN A 231 -21.91 3.28 10.51
N THR A 232 -20.71 2.81 10.85
CA THR A 232 -20.56 1.53 11.56
C THR A 232 -21.14 1.66 12.97
N SER A 233 -21.90 0.66 13.42
CA SER A 233 -22.52 0.65 14.75
C SER A 233 -21.49 0.88 15.86
N GLY A 234 -21.84 1.59 16.93
CA GLY A 234 -20.91 1.95 18.00
C GLY A 234 -20.15 0.78 18.66
N THR A 235 -20.73 -0.42 18.72
CA THR A 235 -20.08 -1.63 19.25
C THR A 235 -19.02 -2.23 18.30
N ASN A 236 -19.00 -1.79 17.05
CA ASN A 236 -18.10 -2.25 15.98
C ASN A 236 -17.37 -1.05 15.34
N LEU A 237 -17.33 0.10 16.02
CA LEU A 237 -16.80 1.35 15.49
C LEU A 237 -15.34 1.21 15.02
N PHE A 238 -14.53 0.43 15.74
CA PHE A 238 -13.13 0.16 15.41
C PHE A 238 -12.97 -1.16 14.65
N ASN A 239 -13.81 -1.39 13.63
CA ASN A 239 -13.75 -2.62 12.84
C ASN A 239 -12.45 -2.68 12.02
N THR A 240 -11.57 -3.63 12.32
CA THR A 240 -10.27 -3.78 11.65
C THR A 240 -10.41 -3.94 10.13
N GLY A 241 -11.42 -4.66 9.65
CA GLY A 241 -11.62 -4.92 8.24
C GLY A 241 -12.06 -3.67 7.47
N THR A 242 -12.98 -2.87 8.02
CA THR A 242 -13.61 -1.77 7.29
C THR A 242 -13.05 -0.40 7.65
N THR A 243 -12.99 -0.08 8.94
CA THR A 243 -12.60 1.25 9.45
C THR A 243 -11.10 1.52 9.28
N TYR A 244 -10.29 0.45 9.25
CA TYR A 244 -8.85 0.52 9.03
C TYR A 244 -8.48 0.04 7.63
N VAL A 245 -8.66 -1.25 7.33
CA VAL A 245 -8.11 -1.85 6.10
C VAL A 245 -8.83 -1.34 4.85
N LYS A 246 -10.15 -1.52 4.72
CA LYS A 246 -10.90 -0.99 3.56
C LYS A 246 -10.74 0.54 3.43
N ALA A 247 -10.75 1.26 4.55
CA ALA A 247 -10.53 2.71 4.58
C ALA A 247 -9.13 3.10 4.06
N GLY A 248 -8.05 2.43 4.48
CA GLY A 248 -6.71 2.65 3.94
C GLY A 248 -6.61 2.32 2.45
N TRP A 249 -7.33 1.29 1.99
CA TRP A 249 -7.48 0.97 0.58
C TRP A 249 -8.23 2.06 -0.21
N ILE A 250 -9.19 2.76 0.39
CA ILE A 250 -9.86 3.90 -0.26
C ILE A 250 -8.85 5.01 -0.58
N TYR A 251 -7.98 5.38 0.36
CA TYR A 251 -6.90 6.36 0.10
C TYR A 251 -5.94 5.86 -0.98
N HIS A 252 -5.56 4.58 -0.96
CA HIS A 252 -4.71 3.99 -2.00
C HIS A 252 -5.37 4.02 -3.37
N MET A 253 -6.66 3.66 -3.47
CA MET A 253 -7.42 3.71 -4.72
C MET A 253 -7.61 5.16 -5.23
N MET A 254 -7.72 6.13 -4.33
CA MET A 254 -7.68 7.55 -4.72
C MET A 254 -6.31 7.92 -5.31
N ARG A 255 -5.20 7.47 -4.70
CA ARG A 255 -3.84 7.69 -5.23
C ARG A 255 -3.68 7.06 -6.62
N THR A 256 -4.08 5.79 -6.80
CA THR A 256 -3.94 5.10 -8.07
C THR A 256 -4.83 5.70 -9.17
N MET A 257 -6.05 6.13 -8.83
CA MET A 257 -6.96 6.79 -9.77
C MET A 257 -6.43 8.16 -10.24
N LEU A 258 -5.80 8.93 -9.35
CA LEU A 258 -5.38 10.31 -9.62
C LEU A 258 -3.92 10.46 -10.07
N GLY A 259 -3.08 9.47 -9.74
CA GLY A 259 -1.62 9.58 -9.78
C GLY A 259 -1.05 10.42 -8.63
N ASP A 260 0.22 10.17 -8.32
CA ASP A 260 0.92 10.73 -7.15
C ASP A 260 0.86 12.25 -7.05
N SER A 261 1.16 12.95 -8.15
CA SER A 261 1.22 14.42 -8.16
C SER A 261 -0.12 15.04 -7.74
N THR A 262 -1.21 14.60 -8.36
CA THR A 262 -2.56 15.09 -8.09
C THR A 262 -3.03 14.68 -6.70
N PHE A 263 -2.81 13.43 -6.30
CA PHE A 263 -3.24 12.92 -5.00
C PHE A 263 -2.55 13.62 -3.83
N PHE A 264 -1.21 13.71 -3.83
CA PHE A 264 -0.50 14.40 -2.76
C PHE A 264 -0.71 15.92 -2.80
N GLY A 265 -0.94 16.50 -3.97
CA GLY A 265 -1.36 17.91 -4.10
C GLY A 265 -2.74 18.18 -3.48
N LEU A 266 -3.67 17.23 -3.64
CA LEU A 266 -4.99 17.26 -3.02
C LEU A 266 -4.89 17.15 -1.49
N LEU A 267 -4.11 16.20 -0.97
CA LEU A 267 -3.92 16.03 0.48
C LEU A 267 -3.27 17.25 1.14
N ARG A 268 -2.26 17.86 0.50
CA ARG A 268 -1.68 19.13 0.99
C ARG A 268 -2.73 20.22 1.10
N SER A 269 -3.49 20.42 0.03
CA SER A 269 -4.58 21.39 0.00
C SER A 269 -5.66 21.10 1.04
N TYR A 270 -5.93 19.82 1.32
CA TYR A 270 -6.87 19.37 2.35
C TYR A 270 -6.40 19.80 3.75
N PHE A 271 -5.16 19.47 4.11
CA PHE A 271 -4.61 19.83 5.42
C PHE A 271 -4.43 21.33 5.61
N ASP A 272 -4.14 22.08 4.55
CA ASP A 272 -4.05 23.55 4.62
C ASP A 272 -5.43 24.19 4.77
N ARG A 273 -6.45 23.65 4.09
CA ARG A 273 -7.82 24.19 4.12
C ARG A 273 -8.53 23.92 5.43
N PHE A 274 -8.38 22.71 5.97
CA PHE A 274 -9.18 22.21 7.08
C PHE A 274 -8.40 22.09 8.38
N ALA A 275 -7.20 22.69 8.47
CA ALA A 275 -6.40 22.73 9.67
C ALA A 275 -7.23 23.11 10.92
N TYR A 276 -7.13 22.27 11.94
CA TYR A 276 -7.80 22.36 13.25
C TYR A 276 -9.34 22.29 13.21
N GLN A 277 -9.93 21.87 12.09
CA GLN A 277 -11.37 21.67 11.95
C GLN A 277 -11.74 20.19 12.09
N SER A 278 -13.05 19.95 12.22
CA SER A 278 -13.63 18.62 12.19
C SER A 278 -14.55 18.48 10.98
N LEU A 279 -14.43 17.36 10.24
CA LEU A 279 -15.08 17.18 8.95
C LEU A 279 -15.99 15.96 8.89
N GLU A 280 -17.09 16.11 8.17
CA GLU A 280 -17.91 15.00 7.72
C GLU A 280 -17.37 14.41 6.40
N THR A 281 -17.73 13.18 6.11
CA THR A 281 -17.38 12.49 4.86
C THR A 281 -17.82 13.30 3.63
N GLU A 282 -18.99 13.94 3.68
CA GLU A 282 -19.50 14.79 2.59
C GLU A 282 -18.68 16.08 2.38
N ASP A 283 -17.96 16.58 3.39
CA ASP A 283 -17.02 17.69 3.20
C ASP A 283 -15.85 17.27 2.32
N LEU A 284 -15.31 16.06 2.55
CA LEU A 284 -14.26 15.49 1.70
C LEU A 284 -14.77 15.26 0.27
N VAL A 285 -15.98 14.72 0.09
CA VAL A 285 -16.60 14.53 -1.23
C VAL A 285 -16.66 15.85 -2.01
N ARG A 286 -17.21 16.91 -1.39
CA ARG A 286 -17.31 18.23 -2.01
C ARG A 286 -15.95 18.83 -2.31
N PHE A 287 -14.99 18.68 -1.39
CA PHE A 287 -13.62 19.16 -1.60
C PHE A 287 -12.95 18.47 -2.79
N CYS A 288 -13.06 17.15 -2.90
CA CYS A 288 -12.57 16.37 -4.02
C CYS A 288 -13.20 16.81 -5.34
N GLN A 289 -14.52 17.01 -5.40
CA GLN A 289 -15.23 17.50 -6.58
C GLN A 289 -14.76 18.88 -7.03
N GLN A 290 -14.49 19.78 -6.08
CA GLN A 290 -14.01 21.14 -6.39
C GLN A 290 -12.57 21.15 -6.89
N ARG A 291 -11.69 20.33 -6.29
CA ARG A 291 -10.25 20.34 -6.62
C ARG A 291 -9.88 19.44 -7.79
N VAL A 292 -10.64 18.39 -8.03
CA VAL A 292 -10.45 17.45 -9.14
C VAL A 292 -11.83 17.16 -9.75
N PRO A 293 -12.35 18.01 -10.64
CA PRO A 293 -13.73 17.90 -11.13
C PRO A 293 -13.97 16.72 -12.09
N ALA A 294 -12.91 16.21 -12.74
CA ALA A 294 -13.01 15.15 -13.76
C ALA A 294 -12.05 13.97 -13.48
N PRO A 295 -12.22 13.24 -12.36
CA PRO A 295 -11.49 12.00 -12.11
C PRO A 295 -11.97 10.88 -13.06
N LEU A 296 -11.17 9.81 -13.21
CA LEU A 296 -11.55 8.63 -14.01
C LEU A 296 -12.86 7.97 -13.52
N VAL A 297 -13.09 7.95 -12.20
CA VAL A 297 -14.35 7.55 -11.58
C VAL A 297 -14.96 8.76 -10.90
N PRO A 298 -16.19 9.19 -11.25
CA PRO A 298 -16.84 10.33 -10.60
C PRO A 298 -16.86 10.17 -9.08
N TRP A 299 -16.54 11.24 -8.34
CA TRP A 299 -16.41 11.17 -6.88
C TRP A 299 -17.64 10.59 -6.20
N ARG A 300 -18.84 10.99 -6.61
CA ARG A 300 -20.07 10.45 -6.00
C ARG A 300 -20.13 8.93 -6.16
N THR A 301 -19.89 8.43 -7.37
CA THR A 301 -19.81 6.98 -7.65
C THR A 301 -18.75 6.29 -6.79
N PHE A 302 -17.56 6.89 -6.68
CA PHE A 302 -16.45 6.34 -5.90
C PHE A 302 -16.80 6.23 -4.40
N PHE A 303 -17.31 7.30 -3.79
CA PHE A 303 -17.68 7.29 -2.37
C PHE A 303 -18.90 6.41 -2.09
N ASP A 304 -19.89 6.39 -2.99
CA ASP A 304 -21.06 5.51 -2.87
C ASP A 304 -20.65 4.04 -2.82
N GLN A 305 -19.77 3.60 -3.72
CA GLN A 305 -19.41 2.18 -3.79
C GLN A 305 -18.39 1.77 -2.72
N TRP A 306 -17.51 2.66 -2.28
CA TRP A 306 -16.44 2.28 -1.36
C TRP A 306 -16.69 2.67 0.10
N VAL A 307 -17.32 3.81 0.35
CA VAL A 307 -17.53 4.30 1.73
C VAL A 307 -18.91 3.92 2.24
N TYR A 308 -19.95 4.15 1.45
CA TYR A 308 -21.34 3.95 1.87
C TYR A 308 -21.86 2.52 1.63
N ALA A 309 -21.40 1.84 0.59
CA ALA A 309 -21.79 0.46 0.30
C ALA A 309 -20.90 -0.59 0.96
N VAL A 310 -21.52 -1.74 1.23
CA VAL A 310 -20.84 -2.96 1.68
C VAL A 310 -20.18 -3.70 0.52
N GLY A 311 -19.15 -4.48 0.84
CA GLY A 311 -18.50 -5.38 -0.12
C GLY A 311 -17.46 -4.72 -1.02
N HIS A 312 -17.14 -5.46 -2.09
CA HIS A 312 -16.11 -5.19 -3.10
C HIS A 312 -16.43 -5.98 -4.39
N PRO A 313 -15.80 -5.67 -5.53
CA PRO A 313 -15.97 -6.44 -6.77
C PRO A 313 -15.21 -7.77 -6.72
N ILE A 314 -15.85 -8.82 -7.24
CA ILE A 314 -15.20 -10.11 -7.53
C ILE A 314 -15.05 -10.20 -9.04
N LEU A 315 -13.82 -10.19 -9.53
CA LEU A 315 -13.48 -10.13 -10.94
C LEU A 315 -13.21 -11.52 -11.51
N HIS A 316 -13.82 -11.80 -12.66
CA HIS A 316 -13.61 -12.99 -13.47
C HIS A 316 -13.18 -12.57 -14.87
N ALA A 317 -12.25 -13.28 -15.49
CA ALA A 317 -11.87 -13.05 -16.87
C ALA A 317 -11.88 -14.34 -17.69
N ASP A 318 -12.45 -14.25 -18.89
CA ASP A 318 -12.46 -15.31 -19.89
C ASP A 318 -11.78 -14.81 -21.17
N LEU A 319 -10.90 -15.63 -21.73
CA LEU A 319 -10.40 -15.40 -23.08
C LEU A 319 -11.49 -15.77 -24.09
N LEU A 320 -11.82 -14.85 -25.00
CA LEU A 320 -12.76 -15.09 -26.08
C LEU A 320 -12.07 -15.50 -27.38
N SER A 321 -11.04 -14.76 -27.80
CA SER A 321 -10.22 -15.11 -28.97
C SER A 321 -8.84 -14.44 -28.93
N ILE A 322 -7.87 -15.08 -29.61
CA ILE A 322 -6.60 -14.48 -29.99
C ILE A 322 -6.46 -14.68 -31.49
N GLU A 323 -6.31 -13.59 -32.22
CA GLU A 323 -6.22 -13.59 -33.68
C GLU A 323 -4.92 -12.88 -34.09
N GLU A 324 -4.11 -13.53 -34.92
CA GLU A 324 -2.92 -12.92 -35.49
C GLU A 324 -3.32 -11.83 -36.49
N THR A 325 -2.57 -10.73 -36.48
CA THR A 325 -2.78 -9.54 -37.31
C THR A 325 -1.46 -9.13 -37.96
N ALA A 326 -1.52 -8.21 -38.92
CA ALA A 326 -0.31 -7.68 -39.54
C ALA A 326 0.66 -6.95 -38.58
N ARG A 327 0.22 -6.60 -37.36
CA ARG A 327 0.97 -5.80 -36.38
C ARG A 327 1.21 -6.50 -35.03
N GLY A 328 0.80 -7.76 -34.91
CA GLY A 328 0.81 -8.49 -33.65
C GLY A 328 -0.47 -9.33 -33.51
N TYR A 329 -1.16 -9.23 -32.38
CA TYR A 329 -2.33 -10.05 -32.07
C TYR A 329 -3.50 -9.21 -31.54
N HIS A 330 -4.70 -9.47 -32.04
CA HIS A 330 -5.94 -9.02 -31.43
C HIS A 330 -6.38 -10.01 -30.36
N VAL A 331 -6.44 -9.55 -29.12
CA VAL A 331 -6.78 -10.35 -27.94
C VAL A 331 -8.12 -9.86 -27.43
N ARG A 332 -9.14 -10.71 -27.49
CA ARG A 332 -10.48 -10.42 -26.99
C ARG A 332 -10.71 -11.13 -25.68
N VAL A 333 -10.99 -10.36 -24.63
CA VAL A 333 -11.20 -10.86 -23.26
C VAL A 333 -12.54 -10.36 -22.75
N ARG A 334 -13.33 -11.24 -22.15
CA ARG A 334 -14.49 -10.88 -21.35
C ARG A 334 -14.06 -10.71 -19.90
N ILE A 335 -14.40 -9.58 -19.29
CA ILE A 335 -14.15 -9.31 -17.87
C ILE A 335 -15.51 -9.08 -17.21
N ALA A 336 -15.82 -9.88 -16.18
CA ALA A 336 -17.10 -9.88 -15.50
C ALA A 336 -16.97 -9.62 -14.00
N GLN A 337 -17.95 -8.92 -13.43
CA GLN A 337 -18.16 -8.77 -11.99
C GLN A 337 -19.17 -9.82 -11.53
N VAL A 338 -18.70 -10.79 -10.74
CA VAL A 338 -19.45 -12.03 -10.43
C VAL A 338 -19.99 -12.09 -9.01
N GLN A 339 -19.84 -11.02 -8.23
CA GLN A 339 -20.41 -10.97 -6.88
C GLN A 339 -21.94 -11.10 -6.86
N ASP A 340 -22.45 -11.62 -5.74
CA ASP A 340 -23.87 -11.75 -5.46
C ASP A 340 -24.51 -10.37 -5.25
N SER A 341 -25.39 -9.98 -6.18
CA SER A 341 -26.04 -8.67 -6.15
C SER A 341 -27.15 -8.52 -5.11
N SER A 342 -27.50 -9.59 -4.39
CA SER A 342 -28.35 -9.49 -3.20
C SER A 342 -27.58 -8.99 -1.97
N ALA A 343 -26.26 -9.19 -1.96
CA ALA A 343 -25.39 -8.81 -0.85
C ALA A 343 -24.57 -7.54 -1.15
N PHE A 344 -24.07 -7.40 -2.38
CA PHE A 344 -23.18 -6.32 -2.80
C PHE A 344 -23.76 -5.53 -3.99
N LEU A 345 -23.14 -4.40 -4.31
CA LEU A 345 -23.48 -3.67 -5.54
C LEU A 345 -23.31 -4.57 -6.77
N PRO A 346 -24.26 -4.53 -7.72
CA PRO A 346 -24.18 -5.33 -8.94
C PRO A 346 -23.03 -4.90 -9.85
N VAL A 347 -22.60 -3.63 -9.75
CA VAL A 347 -21.52 -3.05 -10.56
C VAL A 347 -20.73 -2.08 -9.69
N TYR A 348 -19.41 -2.25 -9.66
CA TYR A 348 -18.44 -1.27 -9.20
C TYR A 348 -17.80 -0.59 -10.41
N VAL A 349 -17.63 0.73 -10.35
CA VAL A 349 -16.92 1.47 -11.40
C VAL A 349 -15.45 1.59 -11.00
N VAL A 350 -14.56 0.92 -11.74
CA VAL A 350 -13.13 0.82 -11.36
C VAL A 350 -12.19 0.89 -12.57
N PRO A 351 -11.06 1.63 -12.49
CA PRO A 351 -10.02 1.62 -13.51
C PRO A 351 -9.13 0.38 -13.33
N LEU A 352 -9.49 -0.72 -13.96
CA LEU A 352 -8.78 -2.00 -13.86
C LEU A 352 -7.51 -2.00 -14.71
N GLN A 353 -6.35 -2.18 -14.07
CA GLN A 353 -5.11 -2.46 -14.78
C GLN A 353 -5.09 -3.90 -15.30
N LEU A 354 -4.68 -4.07 -16.54
CA LEU A 354 -4.48 -5.36 -17.20
C LEU A 354 -3.03 -5.46 -17.64
N ARG A 355 -2.41 -6.60 -17.37
CA ARG A 355 -1.06 -6.90 -17.84
C ARG A 355 -1.05 -8.20 -18.62
N LEU A 356 -0.68 -8.12 -19.89
CA LEU A 356 -0.42 -9.27 -20.72
C LEU A 356 1.07 -9.52 -20.79
N ARG A 357 1.49 -10.77 -20.60
CA ARG A 357 2.92 -11.13 -20.66
C ARG A 357 3.19 -12.19 -21.70
N GLU A 358 4.37 -12.07 -22.29
CA GLU A 358 5.03 -13.18 -22.95
C GLU A 358 6.02 -13.84 -21.99
N TYR A 359 6.02 -15.17 -21.90
CA TYR A 359 6.93 -15.91 -21.00
C TYR A 359 8.42 -15.77 -21.37
N TRP A 360 8.73 -15.58 -22.66
CA TRP A 360 10.08 -15.87 -23.18
C TRP A 360 10.90 -14.62 -23.50
N SER A 361 10.30 -13.61 -24.13
CA SER A 361 10.97 -12.33 -24.40
C SER A 361 10.96 -11.40 -23.19
N GLY A 362 10.16 -11.72 -22.16
CA GLY A 362 9.86 -10.80 -21.06
C GLY A 362 8.95 -9.63 -21.47
N GLY A 363 8.41 -9.65 -22.69
CA GLY A 363 7.47 -8.65 -23.18
C GLY A 363 6.26 -8.52 -22.25
N ALA A 364 5.96 -7.28 -21.84
CA ALA A 364 4.77 -6.95 -21.07
C ALA A 364 4.00 -5.84 -21.79
N TYR A 365 2.68 -5.96 -21.80
CA TYR A 365 1.76 -4.96 -22.29
C TYR A 365 0.80 -4.59 -21.17
N ASP A 366 0.92 -3.36 -20.68
CA ASP A 366 0.10 -2.82 -19.61
C ASP A 366 -0.92 -1.84 -20.18
N THR A 367 -2.17 -1.99 -19.76
CA THR A 367 -3.26 -1.07 -20.12
C THR A 367 -4.24 -0.93 -18.97
N THR A 368 -5.08 0.10 -19.01
CA THR A 368 -6.15 0.31 -18.03
C THR A 368 -7.49 0.35 -18.72
N VAL A 369 -8.45 -0.40 -18.19
CA VAL A 369 -9.83 -0.43 -18.67
C VAL A 369 -10.76 0.05 -17.56
N LEU A 370 -11.57 1.06 -17.85
CA LEU A 370 -12.61 1.51 -16.92
C LEU A 370 -13.79 0.53 -16.98
N LEU A 371 -13.91 -0.33 -15.96
CA LEU A 371 -15.09 -1.17 -15.80
C LEU A 371 -16.23 -0.30 -15.27
N SER A 372 -17.36 -0.25 -15.97
CA SER A 372 -18.57 0.52 -15.60
C SER A 372 -19.90 -0.25 -15.75
N GLN A 373 -19.81 -1.55 -16.02
CA GLN A 373 -20.87 -2.49 -16.34
C GLN A 373 -20.54 -3.84 -15.71
N ARG A 374 -21.56 -4.71 -15.58
CA ARG A 374 -21.38 -6.05 -15.01
C ARG A 374 -20.45 -6.92 -15.84
N GLU A 375 -20.41 -6.71 -17.15
CA GLU A 375 -19.52 -7.40 -18.08
C GLU A 375 -18.97 -6.42 -19.11
N HIS A 376 -17.69 -6.56 -19.47
CA HIS A 376 -17.07 -5.88 -20.61
C HIS A 376 -16.40 -6.90 -21.51
N VAL A 377 -16.47 -6.64 -22.81
CA VAL A 377 -15.59 -7.29 -23.77
C VAL A 377 -14.55 -6.27 -24.21
N VAL A 378 -13.29 -6.55 -23.90
CA VAL A 378 -12.15 -5.70 -24.24
C VAL A 378 -11.42 -6.33 -25.41
N THR A 379 -11.08 -5.52 -26.41
CA THR A 379 -10.23 -5.94 -27.52
C THR A 379 -8.91 -5.17 -27.43
N LEU A 380 -7.80 -5.89 -27.32
CA LEU A 380 -6.46 -5.34 -27.18
C LEU A 380 -5.62 -5.70 -28.41
N GLU A 381 -4.83 -4.77 -28.91
CA GLU A 381 -3.81 -5.03 -29.95
C GLU A 381 -2.44 -5.09 -29.27
N VAL A 382 -1.82 -6.26 -29.29
CA VAL A 382 -0.57 -6.54 -28.56
C VAL A 382 0.50 -6.99 -29.56
N PRO A 383 1.74 -6.49 -29.50
CA PRO A 383 2.77 -6.77 -30.52
C PRO A 383 3.39 -8.17 -30.44
N PHE A 384 2.98 -8.98 -29.46
CA PHE A 384 3.46 -10.34 -29.20
C PHE A 384 2.28 -11.26 -28.88
N LEU A 385 2.47 -12.57 -29.00
CA LEU A 385 1.47 -13.57 -28.60
C LEU A 385 1.43 -13.64 -27.07
N PRO A 386 0.39 -13.13 -26.39
CA PRO A 386 0.36 -13.15 -24.95
C PRO A 386 0.08 -14.56 -24.43
N ARG A 387 0.74 -14.90 -23.32
CA ARG A 387 0.62 -16.21 -22.67
C ARG A 387 -0.19 -16.12 -21.39
N THR A 388 -0.11 -15.00 -20.68
CA THR A 388 -0.91 -14.74 -19.48
C THR A 388 -1.61 -13.40 -19.56
N LEU A 389 -2.74 -13.30 -18.87
CA LEU A 389 -3.40 -12.07 -18.49
C LEU A 389 -3.46 -12.01 -16.96
N GLU A 390 -2.91 -10.95 -16.39
CA GLU A 390 -3.04 -10.60 -14.98
C GLU A 390 -4.06 -9.48 -14.84
N LEU A 391 -5.04 -9.66 -13.96
CA LEU A 391 -5.98 -8.61 -13.55
C LEU A 391 -5.40 -7.89 -12.34
N ASP A 392 -5.35 -6.56 -12.38
CA ASP A 392 -4.83 -5.70 -11.31
C ASP A 392 -3.48 -6.19 -10.74
N PRO A 393 -2.43 -6.33 -11.60
CA PRO A 393 -1.18 -7.00 -11.24
C PRO A 393 -0.40 -6.28 -10.13
N ASP A 394 -0.66 -4.99 -9.95
CA ASP A 394 0.03 -4.13 -9.00
C ASP A 394 -0.84 -3.82 -7.75
N ASP A 395 -1.93 -4.58 -7.56
CA ASP A 395 -2.87 -4.46 -6.44
C ASP A 395 -3.31 -3.00 -6.22
N ALA A 396 -3.80 -2.37 -7.29
CA ALA A 396 -4.28 -0.99 -7.29
C ALA A 396 -5.72 -0.87 -6.79
N ILE A 397 -6.49 -1.97 -6.74
CA ILE A 397 -7.91 -1.99 -6.40
C ILE A 397 -8.16 -3.00 -5.27
N LEU A 398 -9.05 -2.63 -4.34
CA LEU A 398 -9.61 -3.56 -3.38
C LEU A 398 -10.61 -4.52 -4.08
N CYS A 399 -10.12 -5.62 -4.64
CA CYS A 399 -10.93 -6.62 -5.34
C CYS A 399 -10.52 -8.06 -5.01
N GLN A 400 -11.45 -8.99 -5.22
CA GLN A 400 -11.13 -10.42 -5.33
C GLN A 400 -11.04 -10.81 -6.79
N LYS A 401 -10.20 -11.79 -7.08
CA LYS A 401 -10.00 -12.34 -8.42
C LYS A 401 -10.27 -13.84 -8.32
N ASP A 402 -11.11 -14.38 -9.21
CA ASP A 402 -11.39 -15.83 -9.28
C ASP A 402 -10.09 -16.64 -9.50
N SER A 403 -9.15 -16.03 -10.22
CA SER A 403 -7.83 -16.55 -10.57
C SER A 403 -6.82 -15.41 -10.58
N SER A 404 -5.59 -15.69 -10.14
CA SER A 404 -4.52 -14.67 -10.08
C SER A 404 -4.01 -14.28 -11.47
N ALA A 405 -4.07 -15.20 -12.42
CA ALA A 405 -3.78 -14.95 -13.84
C ALA A 405 -4.52 -15.98 -14.70
N LEU A 406 -5.04 -15.53 -15.84
CA LEU A 406 -5.59 -16.41 -16.86
C LEU A 406 -4.47 -16.83 -17.83
N VAL A 407 -4.29 -18.13 -18.03
CA VAL A 407 -3.41 -18.66 -19.08
C VAL A 407 -4.14 -18.54 -20.42
N LEU A 408 -3.64 -17.69 -21.30
CA LEU A 408 -4.31 -17.31 -22.54
C LEU A 408 -3.97 -18.23 -23.71
N SER A 409 -2.76 -18.77 -23.75
CA SER A 409 -2.35 -19.69 -24.80
C SER A 409 -1.42 -20.76 -24.25
N VAL A 410 -1.95 -21.98 -24.17
CA VAL A 410 -1.15 -23.20 -24.14
C VAL A 410 -1.07 -23.65 -25.59
N GLU A 411 -0.07 -23.19 -26.34
CA GLU A 411 0.33 -24.01 -27.48
C GLU A 411 0.84 -25.32 -26.90
N ALA A 412 0.44 -26.45 -27.49
CA ALA A 412 0.89 -27.76 -27.04
C ALA A 412 2.43 -27.80 -27.12
N GLU A 413 3.08 -27.50 -26.00
CA GLU A 413 4.50 -27.77 -25.79
C GLU A 413 4.64 -29.28 -25.85
N THR A 414 5.00 -29.80 -27.02
CA THR A 414 5.57 -31.14 -27.08
C THR A 414 6.91 -31.08 -26.37
N SER A 415 7.12 -32.06 -25.47
CA SER A 415 8.31 -32.18 -24.62
C SER A 415 9.62 -31.78 -25.35
N PRO A 416 10.53 -31.03 -24.71
CA PRO A 416 11.88 -30.75 -25.24
C PRO A 416 12.68 -31.99 -25.63
N GLU A 417 12.28 -33.18 -25.16
CA GLU A 417 12.98 -34.46 -25.37
C GLU A 417 13.20 -34.83 -26.85
N ASP A 418 12.38 -34.26 -27.73
CA ASP A 418 12.41 -34.52 -29.17
C ASP A 418 13.41 -33.62 -29.93
N ILE A 419 13.79 -32.46 -29.39
CA ILE A 419 14.77 -31.55 -30.02
C ILE A 419 16.07 -31.57 -29.24
N ARG A 420 17.12 -32.11 -29.84
CA ARG A 420 18.43 -32.24 -29.19
C ARG A 420 19.37 -31.16 -29.68
N VAL A 421 20.07 -30.52 -28.74
CA VAL A 421 21.08 -29.49 -29.06
C VAL A 421 22.44 -29.98 -28.61
N PHE A 422 23.41 -29.95 -29.53
CA PHE A 422 24.77 -30.40 -29.25
C PHE A 422 25.82 -29.54 -29.98
N PRO A 423 26.94 -29.18 -29.33
CA PRO A 423 27.20 -29.32 -27.89
C PRO A 423 26.35 -28.34 -27.06
N HIS A 424 25.98 -28.73 -25.84
CA HIS A 424 25.31 -27.85 -24.89
C HIS A 424 25.87 -28.10 -23.48
N PRO A 425 26.66 -27.17 -22.89
CA PRO A 425 27.06 -25.85 -23.41
C PRO A 425 27.90 -25.92 -24.70
N CYS A 426 27.80 -24.89 -25.55
CA CYS A 426 28.60 -24.76 -26.79
C CYS A 426 29.72 -23.73 -26.60
N THR A 427 30.96 -24.09 -26.90
CA THR A 427 32.07 -23.11 -26.88
C THR A 427 32.02 -22.27 -28.15
N ARG A 428 32.18 -20.95 -28.02
CA ARG A 428 32.16 -20.03 -29.16
C ARG A 428 33.16 -20.45 -30.23
N GLY A 429 32.71 -20.46 -31.48
CA GLY A 429 33.47 -20.95 -32.64
C GLY A 429 33.24 -22.43 -32.97
N GLN A 430 32.56 -23.19 -32.10
CA GLN A 430 32.07 -24.53 -32.45
C GLN A 430 30.68 -24.46 -33.10
N PRO A 431 30.35 -25.34 -34.07
CA PRO A 431 29.01 -25.39 -34.62
C PRO A 431 28.02 -25.90 -33.56
N LEU A 432 26.97 -25.12 -33.30
CA LEU A 432 25.85 -25.52 -32.46
C LEU A 432 24.83 -26.26 -33.34
N THR A 433 24.67 -27.55 -33.12
CA THR A 433 23.81 -28.41 -33.92
C THR A 433 22.46 -28.62 -33.23
N VAL A 434 21.38 -28.36 -33.95
CA VAL A 434 19.99 -28.58 -33.54
C VAL A 434 19.44 -29.77 -34.32
N TRP A 435 19.14 -30.84 -33.61
CA TRP A 435 18.49 -32.03 -34.15
C TRP A 435 16.98 -31.90 -34.02
N LEU A 436 16.29 -32.09 -35.13
CA LEU A 436 14.85 -31.97 -35.29
C LEU A 436 14.25 -33.36 -35.52
N PRO A 437 13.08 -33.66 -34.93
CA PRO A 437 12.40 -34.91 -35.21
C PRO A 437 12.05 -35.03 -36.70
N PRO A 438 12.05 -36.25 -37.27
CA PRO A 438 11.61 -36.48 -38.65
C PRO A 438 10.19 -36.01 -38.95
N THR A 439 9.37 -35.82 -37.91
CA THR A 439 7.98 -35.35 -38.02
C THR A 439 7.86 -33.82 -38.15
N TRP A 440 8.97 -33.07 -38.01
CA TRP A 440 9.02 -31.61 -38.08
C TRP A 440 9.57 -31.12 -39.43
N ASN A 441 8.95 -31.57 -40.52
CA ASN A 441 9.30 -31.15 -41.87
C ASN A 441 9.09 -29.64 -42.05
N ALA A 442 10.11 -28.94 -42.58
CA ALA A 442 10.14 -27.50 -42.79
C ALA A 442 10.00 -26.67 -41.49
N ALA A 443 11.00 -26.78 -40.61
CA ALA A 443 11.06 -26.05 -39.36
C ALA A 443 11.86 -24.74 -39.49
N THR A 444 11.39 -23.68 -38.84
CA THR A 444 12.15 -22.45 -38.60
C THR A 444 12.86 -22.55 -37.26
N VAL A 445 14.19 -22.39 -37.29
CA VAL A 445 15.05 -22.37 -36.10
C VAL A 445 15.46 -20.93 -35.84
N ARG A 446 15.19 -20.43 -34.64
CA ARG A 446 15.54 -19.08 -34.19
C ARG A 446 16.35 -19.14 -32.91
N LEU A 447 17.32 -18.25 -32.79
CA LEU A 447 18.08 -18.05 -31.57
C LEU A 447 17.84 -16.62 -31.09
N TRP A 448 17.37 -16.48 -29.85
CA TRP A 448 17.10 -15.20 -29.21
C TRP A 448 18.09 -14.94 -28.09
N THR A 449 18.55 -13.71 -27.94
CA THR A 449 19.32 -13.28 -26.78
C THR A 449 18.42 -13.21 -25.54
N SER A 450 19.01 -13.15 -24.34
CA SER A 450 18.27 -13.03 -23.08
C SER A 450 17.45 -11.75 -22.93
N ASP A 451 17.75 -10.70 -23.71
CA ASP A 451 16.98 -9.45 -23.81
C ASP A 451 15.95 -9.47 -24.97
N GLY A 452 15.69 -10.64 -25.57
CA GLY A 452 14.62 -10.84 -26.55
C GLY A 452 14.96 -10.41 -27.99
N ARG A 453 16.23 -10.12 -28.31
CA ARG A 453 16.65 -9.79 -29.68
C ARG A 453 16.90 -11.06 -30.48
N LEU A 454 16.49 -11.07 -31.74
CA LEU A 454 16.77 -12.18 -32.65
C LEU A 454 18.27 -12.16 -33.03
N ALA A 455 19.02 -13.17 -32.59
CA ALA A 455 20.45 -13.33 -32.88
C ALA A 455 20.70 -14.15 -34.14
N PHE A 456 19.83 -15.12 -34.43
CA PHE A 456 19.94 -16.01 -35.58
C PHE A 456 18.58 -16.52 -36.02
N GLN A 457 18.40 -16.72 -37.32
CA GLN A 457 17.23 -17.40 -37.87
C GLN A 457 17.61 -18.17 -39.13
N THR A 458 17.11 -19.41 -39.25
CA THR A 458 17.17 -20.19 -40.48
C THR A 458 15.91 -21.04 -40.63
N THR A 459 15.64 -21.51 -41.85
CA THR A 459 14.60 -22.50 -42.11
C THR A 459 15.25 -23.73 -42.69
N THR A 460 14.92 -24.90 -42.15
CA THR A 460 15.47 -26.18 -42.59
C THR A 460 14.35 -27.19 -42.84
N SER A 461 14.51 -27.98 -43.90
CA SER A 461 13.71 -29.18 -44.15
C SER A 461 14.48 -30.46 -43.79
N SER A 462 15.67 -30.33 -43.19
CA SER A 462 16.51 -31.43 -42.72
C SER A 462 16.28 -31.68 -41.23
N GLU A 463 16.53 -32.90 -40.77
CA GLU A 463 16.58 -33.28 -39.36
C GLU A 463 17.72 -32.58 -38.59
N LEU A 464 18.61 -31.88 -39.29
CA LEU A 464 19.73 -31.15 -38.69
C LEU A 464 19.74 -29.69 -39.15
N SER A 465 19.96 -28.79 -38.19
CA SER A 465 20.28 -27.39 -38.44
C SER A 465 21.58 -27.04 -37.70
N SER A 466 22.52 -26.40 -38.39
CA SER A 466 23.78 -25.96 -37.78
C SER A 466 23.78 -24.43 -37.65
N ILE A 467 24.16 -23.95 -36.48
CA ILE A 467 24.28 -22.53 -36.16
C ILE A 467 25.76 -22.23 -35.91
N GLU A 468 26.32 -21.30 -36.69
CA GLU A 468 27.70 -20.85 -36.48
C GLU A 468 27.78 -19.95 -35.25
N SER A 469 28.34 -20.49 -34.15
CA SER A 469 28.42 -19.74 -32.88
C SER A 469 29.48 -18.64 -32.85
N ALA A 470 30.35 -18.54 -33.86
CA ALA A 470 31.45 -17.56 -33.89
C ALA A 470 30.94 -16.10 -33.84
N SER A 471 29.79 -15.85 -34.48
CA SER A 471 29.11 -14.55 -34.51
C SER A 471 28.28 -14.24 -33.26
N LEU A 472 28.05 -15.23 -32.39
CA LEU A 472 27.27 -15.09 -31.17
C LEU A 472 28.17 -14.62 -30.02
N ALA A 473 27.68 -13.68 -29.21
CA ALA A 473 28.35 -13.28 -27.97
C ALA A 473 28.22 -14.41 -26.91
N PRO A 474 29.19 -14.60 -26.01
CA PRO A 474 29.03 -15.54 -24.90
C PRO A 474 27.83 -15.15 -24.01
N GLY A 475 27.02 -16.12 -23.61
CA GLY A 475 25.82 -15.86 -22.83
C GLY A 475 24.74 -16.94 -22.94
N LEU A 476 23.61 -16.66 -22.29
CA LEU A 476 22.40 -17.49 -22.36
C LEU A 476 21.54 -17.05 -23.55
N TYR A 477 21.17 -18.02 -24.37
CA TYR A 477 20.28 -17.86 -25.50
C TYR A 477 19.02 -18.72 -25.34
N MET A 478 17.97 -18.32 -26.04
CA MET A 478 16.77 -19.12 -26.23
C MET A 478 16.75 -19.68 -27.65
N LEU A 479 16.82 -21.00 -27.78
CA LEU A 479 16.55 -21.68 -29.03
C LEU A 479 15.05 -21.89 -29.16
N GLU A 480 14.47 -21.42 -30.26
CA GLU A 480 13.12 -21.73 -30.68
C GLU A 480 13.17 -22.53 -31.97
N VAL A 481 12.40 -23.59 -32.03
CA VAL A 481 12.10 -24.32 -33.26
C VAL A 481 10.60 -24.27 -33.45
N ALA A 482 10.15 -23.84 -34.63
CA ALA A 482 8.74 -23.82 -35.01
C ALA A 482 8.52 -24.63 -36.29
N ALA A 483 7.57 -25.56 -36.28
CA ALA A 483 7.14 -26.31 -37.46
C ALA A 483 5.61 -26.50 -37.46
N HIS A 484 4.93 -26.05 -38.50
CA HIS A 484 3.46 -26.03 -38.57
C HIS A 484 2.83 -25.35 -37.32
N GLN A 485 1.99 -26.06 -36.56
CA GLN A 485 1.37 -25.59 -35.31
C GLN A 485 2.15 -26.02 -34.05
N ARG A 486 3.40 -26.47 -34.19
CA ARG A 486 4.23 -26.91 -33.07
C ARG A 486 5.39 -25.95 -32.87
N ILE A 487 5.64 -25.60 -31.61
CA ILE A 487 6.79 -24.79 -31.19
C ILE A 487 7.47 -25.51 -30.03
N SER A 488 8.80 -25.59 -30.09
CA SER A 488 9.64 -26.07 -29.00
C SER A 488 10.69 -25.03 -28.70
N ARG A 489 10.87 -24.75 -27.40
CA ARG A 489 11.81 -23.73 -26.92
C ARG A 489 12.70 -24.34 -25.83
N GLN A 490 14.00 -24.11 -25.91
CA GLN A 490 14.96 -24.54 -24.88
C GLN A 490 16.12 -23.58 -24.73
N ARG A 491 16.71 -23.56 -23.53
CA ARG A 491 17.88 -22.74 -23.20
C ARG A 491 19.13 -23.32 -23.84
N VAL A 492 19.96 -22.44 -24.42
CA VAL A 492 21.28 -22.78 -24.95
C VAL A 492 22.33 -21.84 -24.37
N ILE A 493 23.41 -22.39 -23.83
CA ILE A 493 24.53 -21.62 -23.28
C ILE A 493 25.68 -21.60 -24.29
N ILE A 494 26.13 -20.39 -24.65
CA ILE A 494 27.37 -20.15 -25.42
C ILE A 494 28.46 -19.71 -24.46
N LEU A 495 29.52 -20.51 -24.33
CA LEU A 495 30.70 -20.20 -23.52
C LEU A 495 31.70 -19.35 -24.32
N PRO A 496 32.59 -18.59 -23.64
CA PRO A 496 33.61 -17.74 -24.27
C PRO A 496 34.46 -18.39 -25.36
#